data_AF-A0A0C3EKY1-F1
#
_entry.id   AF-A0A0C3EKY1-F1
#
_cell.length_a   1.000
_cell.length_b   1.000
_cell.length_c   1.000
_cell.angle_alpha   90.00
_cell.angle_beta   90.00
_cell.angle_gamma   90.00
#
_symmetry.space_group_name_H-M   'P 1'
#
loop_
_entity.id
_entity.type
_entity.pdbx_description
1 polymer ?
#
loop_
_entity_poly.entity_id
_entity_poly.type
_entity_poly.pdbx_seq_one_letter_code
_entity_poly.pdbx_strand_id
1 'polypeptide(L)'
;NGVGNVVCARHTLVGKTSAADLRKGEKYCSMDYALLSTLIGITIAMLVVSYDVACQWSVNFANCLAAFPAAMQIDLSEVQLTTVIPKFHILRHGTKCQSAWSLNFRRWMARTDGKGVDREWSHINPVALSTKVMGPGSHHGTLDDHWGAWNWWKVVLMGL
;
A
#
# COMPACT_ATOMS: atom_id res chain seq x y z
N ASN A 1 -14.97 7.27 9.75
CA ASN A 1 -14.26 6.20 9.02
C ASN A 1 -13.02 6.79 8.40
N GLY A 2 -11.96 6.00 8.27
CA GLY A 2 -10.71 6.44 7.62
C GLY A 2 -10.60 5.86 6.22
N VAL A 3 -9.48 6.13 5.56
CA VAL A 3 -9.11 5.55 4.26
C VAL A 3 -7.77 4.84 4.41
N GLY A 4 -7.67 3.63 3.90
CA GLY A 4 -6.41 2.90 3.73
C GLY A 4 -5.98 3.00 2.28
N ASN A 5 -4.69 3.10 2.00
CA ASN A 5 -4.19 3.23 0.63
C ASN A 5 -2.96 2.34 0.41
N VAL A 6 -2.84 1.83 -0.82
CA VAL A 6 -1.66 1.14 -1.32
C VAL A 6 -1.04 2.03 -2.40
N VAL A 7 0.26 2.30 -2.28
CA VAL A 7 0.97 3.14 -3.25
C VAL A 7 2.22 2.43 -3.75
N CYS A 8 2.64 2.77 -4.97
CA CYS A 8 3.92 2.30 -5.49
C CYS A 8 5.06 2.79 -4.57
N ALA A 9 5.76 1.89 -3.89
CA ALA A 9 6.85 2.27 -2.97
C ALA A 9 8.05 2.95 -3.66
N ARG A 10 8.20 2.81 -4.98
CA ARG A 10 9.29 3.42 -5.75
C ARG A 10 8.96 4.84 -6.20
N HIS A 11 7.80 5.02 -6.80
CA HIS A 11 7.41 6.26 -7.46
C HIS A 11 6.37 7.06 -6.68
N THR A 12 5.82 6.47 -5.61
CA THR A 12 4.72 7.01 -4.80
C THR A 12 3.48 7.32 -5.62
N LEU A 13 3.26 6.60 -6.72
CA LEU A 13 2.02 6.69 -7.49
C LEU A 13 0.90 5.94 -6.76
N VAL A 14 -0.28 6.55 -6.73
CA VAL A 14 -1.52 5.94 -6.26
C VAL A 14 -2.09 5.11 -7.40
N GLY A 15 -2.35 3.83 -7.13
CA GLY A 15 -2.82 2.88 -8.15
C GLY A 15 -4.31 2.99 -8.40
N LYS A 16 -4.78 2.35 -9.48
CA LYS A 16 -6.22 2.14 -9.66
C LYS A 16 -6.73 1.26 -8.52
N THR A 17 -7.87 1.61 -7.93
CA THR A 17 -8.54 0.84 -6.86
C THR A 17 -7.63 0.51 -5.67
N SER A 18 -6.63 1.37 -5.39
CA SER A 18 -5.66 1.13 -4.33
C SER A 18 -6.04 1.72 -2.99
N ALA A 19 -7.06 2.59 -2.97
CA ALA A 19 -7.64 3.16 -1.77
C ALA A 19 -8.93 2.43 -1.39
N ALA A 20 -9.14 2.24 -0.08
CA ALA A 20 -10.32 1.57 0.47
C ALA A 20 -10.83 2.25 1.74
N ASP A 21 -12.16 2.33 1.87
CA ASP A 21 -12.81 2.83 3.09
C ASP A 21 -12.59 1.87 4.27
N LEU A 22 -12.09 2.42 5.38
CA LEU A 22 -11.83 1.66 6.61
C LEU A 22 -13.06 1.62 7.51
N ARG A 23 -13.59 0.41 7.73
CA ARG A 23 -14.68 0.15 8.67
C ARG A 23 -14.15 -0.10 10.09
N LYS A 24 -14.20 0.95 10.91
CA LYS A 24 -13.68 0.99 12.29
C LYS A 24 -12.15 0.88 12.37
N GLY A 25 -11.45 1.65 11.55
CA GLY A 25 -10.00 1.66 11.48
C GLY A 25 -9.42 0.56 10.60
N GLU A 26 -8.10 0.47 10.61
CA GLU A 26 -7.35 -0.46 9.78
C GLU A 26 -7.58 -1.91 10.21
N LYS A 27 -7.79 -2.78 9.23
CA LYS A 27 -7.97 -4.22 9.41
C LYS A 27 -7.27 -4.93 8.27
N TYR A 28 -6.75 -6.13 8.53
CA TYR A 28 -6.12 -6.95 7.50
C TYR A 28 -7.06 -7.17 6.31
N CYS A 29 -8.33 -7.51 6.52
CA CYS A 29 -9.27 -7.69 5.40
C CYS A 29 -9.43 -6.45 4.51
N SER A 30 -9.40 -5.24 5.08
CA SER A 30 -9.49 -3.99 4.31
C SER A 30 -8.21 -3.73 3.52
N MET A 31 -7.04 -3.97 4.15
CA MET A 31 -5.75 -3.74 3.50
C MET A 31 -5.41 -4.82 2.47
N ASP A 32 -5.78 -6.07 2.74
CA ASP A 32 -5.72 -7.19 1.80
C ASP A 32 -6.58 -6.88 0.57
N TYR A 33 -7.82 -6.39 0.79
CA TYR A 33 -8.69 -5.96 -0.30
C TYR A 33 -8.03 -4.85 -1.13
N ALA A 34 -7.48 -3.81 -0.49
CA ALA A 34 -6.82 -2.71 -1.20
C ALA A 34 -5.60 -3.18 -2.01
N LEU A 35 -4.76 -4.03 -1.41
CA LEU A 35 -3.58 -4.61 -2.07
C LEU A 35 -4.00 -5.47 -3.27
N LEU A 36 -4.89 -6.44 -3.06
CA LEU A 36 -5.31 -7.37 -4.11
C LEU A 36 -6.08 -6.65 -5.22
N SER A 37 -6.94 -5.68 -4.88
CA SER A 37 -7.64 -4.85 -5.86
C SER A 37 -6.68 -4.05 -6.74
N THR A 38 -5.58 -3.55 -6.16
CA THR A 38 -4.52 -2.84 -6.92
C THR A 38 -3.84 -3.77 -7.93
N LEU A 39 -3.75 -5.06 -7.63
CA LEU A 39 -3.03 -6.04 -8.45
C LEU A 39 -3.90 -6.67 -9.56
N ILE A 40 -5.22 -6.43 -9.57
CA ILE A 40 -6.12 -6.97 -10.59
C ILE A 40 -5.68 -6.48 -11.98
N GLY A 41 -5.41 -7.44 -12.87
CA GLY A 41 -5.00 -7.15 -14.25
C GLY A 41 -3.52 -6.76 -14.40
N ILE A 42 -2.71 -6.87 -13.35
CA ILE A 42 -1.26 -6.63 -13.41
C ILE A 42 -0.52 -7.97 -13.40
N THR A 43 0.31 -8.21 -14.42
CA THR A 43 1.26 -9.32 -14.41
C THR A 43 2.54 -8.90 -13.71
N ILE A 44 2.91 -9.63 -12.64
CA ILE A 44 4.11 -9.36 -11.85
C ILE A 44 4.86 -10.65 -11.57
N ALA A 45 6.19 -10.64 -11.72
CA ALA A 45 7.04 -11.77 -11.33
C ALA A 45 7.54 -11.64 -9.88
N MET A 46 7.69 -10.41 -9.40
CA MET A 46 8.20 -10.10 -8.05
C MET A 46 7.32 -9.04 -7.40
N LEU A 47 6.79 -9.35 -6.23
CA LEU A 47 5.98 -8.45 -5.43
C LEU A 47 6.71 -8.14 -4.12
N VAL A 48 6.98 -6.86 -3.88
CA VAL A 48 7.50 -6.40 -2.59
C VAL A 48 6.42 -5.60 -1.87
N VAL A 49 5.96 -6.09 -0.74
CA VAL A 49 4.98 -5.39 0.11
C VAL A 49 5.71 -4.77 1.29
N SER A 50 5.71 -3.44 1.34
CA SER A 50 6.20 -2.67 2.48
C SER A 50 5.04 -2.34 3.40
N TYR A 51 5.07 -2.85 4.63
CA TYR A 51 3.98 -2.67 5.58
C TYR A 51 4.51 -2.65 7.02
N ASP A 52 4.00 -1.73 7.84
CA ASP A 52 4.50 -1.51 9.21
C ASP A 52 4.44 -2.76 10.06
N VAL A 53 3.36 -3.52 9.89
CA VAL A 53 3.13 -4.79 10.59
C VAL A 53 3.38 -6.00 9.70
N ALA A 54 4.22 -5.88 8.67
CA ALA A 54 4.54 -6.95 7.73
C ALA A 54 4.93 -8.27 8.42
N CYS A 55 5.68 -8.20 9.53
CA CYS A 55 6.10 -9.38 10.28
C CYS A 55 4.96 -10.16 10.97
N GLN A 56 3.82 -9.50 11.20
CA GLN A 56 2.61 -10.12 11.78
C GLN A 56 1.64 -10.50 10.67
N TRP A 57 1.42 -9.57 9.74
CA TRP A 57 0.48 -9.71 8.64
C TRP A 57 0.85 -10.88 7.70
N SER A 58 2.13 -10.99 7.31
CA SER A 58 2.55 -11.96 6.29
C SER A 58 2.34 -13.41 6.68
N VAL A 59 2.27 -13.70 7.99
CA VAL A 59 2.07 -15.05 8.54
C VAL A 59 0.75 -15.66 8.05
N ASN A 60 -0.29 -14.84 7.95
CA ASN A 60 -1.64 -15.30 7.59
C ASN A 60 -2.06 -14.91 6.18
N PHE A 61 -1.21 -14.19 5.43
CA PHE A 61 -1.60 -13.64 4.14
C PHE A 61 -2.05 -14.70 3.13
N ALA A 62 -1.39 -15.86 3.07
CA ALA A 62 -1.81 -16.95 2.18
C ALA A 62 -3.22 -17.48 2.52
N ASN A 63 -3.56 -17.58 3.80
CA ASN A 63 -4.89 -17.99 4.24
C ASN A 63 -5.93 -16.91 3.94
N CYS A 64 -5.59 -15.64 4.15
CA CYS A 64 -6.44 -14.51 3.78
C CYS A 64 -6.71 -14.51 2.27
N LEU A 65 -5.68 -14.70 1.45
CA LEU A 65 -5.75 -14.71 0.00
C LEU A 65 -6.77 -15.74 -0.52
N ALA A 66 -6.76 -16.94 0.05
CA ALA A 66 -7.70 -18.01 -0.32
C ALA A 66 -9.18 -17.65 -0.03
N ALA A 67 -9.44 -16.68 0.86
CA ALA A 67 -10.80 -16.22 1.17
C ALA A 67 -11.32 -15.15 0.19
N PHE A 68 -10.47 -14.58 -0.67
CA PHE A 68 -10.88 -13.61 -1.68
C PHE A 68 -11.39 -14.29 -2.95
N PRO A 69 -12.21 -13.61 -3.78
CA PRO A 69 -12.64 -14.15 -5.06
C PRO A 69 -11.45 -14.52 -5.96
N ALA A 70 -11.58 -15.60 -6.74
CA ALA A 70 -10.51 -16.10 -7.61
C ALA A 70 -9.91 -15.01 -8.52
N ALA A 71 -10.72 -14.07 -9.01
CA ALA A 71 -10.27 -12.96 -9.84
C ALA A 71 -9.31 -11.96 -9.14
N MET A 72 -9.23 -12.00 -7.80
CA MET A 72 -8.34 -11.16 -6.99
C MET A 72 -7.14 -11.93 -6.44
N GLN A 73 -7.15 -13.27 -6.54
CA GLN A 73 -6.08 -14.08 -6.00
C GLN A 73 -4.82 -13.96 -6.86
N ILE A 74 -3.66 -13.93 -6.21
CA ILE A 74 -2.36 -14.02 -6.88
C ILE A 74 -1.81 -15.44 -6.70
N ASP A 75 -1.20 -16.00 -7.74
CA ASP A 75 -0.54 -17.29 -7.62
C ASP A 75 0.82 -17.12 -6.91
N LEU A 76 0.88 -17.51 -5.64
CA LEU A 76 2.10 -17.44 -4.83
C LEU A 76 3.18 -18.43 -5.28
N SER A 77 2.87 -19.37 -6.19
CA SER A 77 3.86 -20.25 -6.82
C SER A 77 4.56 -19.60 -8.02
N GLU A 78 3.89 -18.65 -8.68
CA GLU A 78 4.44 -17.91 -9.83
C GLU A 78 5.02 -16.54 -9.43
N VAL A 79 4.51 -15.94 -8.36
CA VAL A 79 4.92 -14.61 -7.88
C VAL A 79 5.89 -14.72 -6.70
N GLN A 80 7.10 -14.17 -6.86
CA GLN A 80 8.04 -14.04 -5.74
C GLN A 80 7.59 -12.92 -4.79
N LEU A 81 6.83 -13.28 -3.76
CA LEU A 81 6.41 -12.37 -2.69
C LEU A 81 7.53 -12.15 -1.66
N THR A 82 7.89 -10.89 -1.43
CA THR A 82 8.76 -10.45 -0.34
C THR A 82 8.05 -9.39 0.49
N THR A 83 8.11 -9.51 1.81
CA THR A 83 7.55 -8.51 2.72
C THR A 83 8.66 -7.78 3.47
N VAL A 84 8.52 -6.48 3.65
CA VAL A 84 9.50 -5.62 4.32
C VAL A 84 8.79 -4.65 5.26
N ILE A 85 9.52 -4.14 6.26
CA ILE A 85 9.03 -3.08 7.14
C ILE A 85 9.76 -1.79 6.74
N PRO A 86 9.05 -0.66 6.57
CA PRO A 86 9.68 0.60 6.22
C PRO A 86 10.79 1.01 7.20
N LYS A 87 11.81 1.70 6.70
CA LYS A 87 13.07 1.96 7.44
C LYS A 87 12.88 2.66 8.78
N PHE A 88 11.91 3.56 8.89
CA PHE A 88 11.64 4.24 10.17
C PHE A 88 10.92 3.32 11.16
N HIS A 89 9.97 2.51 10.69
CA HIS A 89 9.15 1.67 11.56
C HIS A 89 9.93 0.49 12.10
N ILE A 90 10.82 -0.10 11.29
CA ILE A 90 11.54 -1.32 11.67
C ILE A 90 12.37 -1.16 12.95
N LEU A 91 12.80 0.07 13.27
CA LEU A 91 13.53 0.38 14.50
C LEU A 91 12.71 0.13 15.77
N ARG A 92 11.39 0.20 15.68
CA ARG A 92 10.46 -0.12 16.78
C ARG A 92 10.18 -1.62 16.91
N HIS A 93 10.71 -2.43 16.00
CA HIS A 93 10.62 -3.89 16.08
C HIS A 93 11.89 -4.46 16.70
N GLY A 94 11.79 -5.65 17.30
CA GLY A 94 12.94 -6.35 17.89
C GLY A 94 13.99 -6.76 16.86
N THR A 95 15.18 -7.11 17.33
CA THR A 95 16.35 -7.48 16.50
C THR A 95 16.05 -8.57 15.46
N LYS A 96 15.21 -9.55 15.81
CA LYS A 96 14.72 -10.58 14.89
C LYS A 96 13.98 -9.99 13.68
N CYS A 97 13.15 -8.98 13.90
CA CYS A 97 12.45 -8.31 12.80
C CYS A 97 13.41 -7.44 11.99
N GLN A 98 14.34 -6.75 12.65
CA GLN A 98 15.32 -5.90 11.98
C GLN A 98 16.25 -6.70 11.05
N SER A 99 16.62 -7.93 11.39
CA SER A 99 17.42 -8.78 10.50
C SER A 99 16.59 -9.36 9.35
N ALA A 100 15.32 -9.74 9.60
CA ALA A 100 14.51 -10.43 8.60
C ALA A 100 13.70 -9.50 7.68
N TRP A 101 13.22 -8.34 8.12
CA TRP A 101 12.33 -7.46 7.32
C TRP A 101 12.99 -6.15 6.88
N SER A 102 14.28 -5.95 7.16
CA SER A 102 14.98 -4.73 6.75
C SER A 102 15.19 -4.68 5.25
N LEU A 103 14.74 -3.57 4.66
CA LEU A 103 15.03 -3.20 3.27
C LEU A 103 16.53 -3.24 2.94
N ASN A 104 17.41 -2.97 3.90
CA ASN A 104 18.85 -2.96 3.68
C ASN A 104 19.45 -4.36 3.52
N PHE A 105 18.74 -5.40 3.98
CA PHE A 105 19.21 -6.79 3.89
C PHE A 105 18.46 -7.60 2.82
N ARG A 106 17.52 -6.98 2.11
CA ARG A 106 16.76 -7.62 1.02
C ARG A 106 17.33 -7.22 -0.34
N ARG A 107 17.44 -8.19 -1.24
CA ARG A 107 17.89 -7.96 -2.62
C ARG A 107 16.88 -7.10 -3.37
N TRP A 108 17.35 -6.34 -4.35
CA TRP A 108 16.50 -5.57 -5.29
C TRP A 108 15.75 -4.37 -4.70
N MET A 109 16.07 -3.97 -3.46
CA MET A 109 15.42 -2.83 -2.79
C MET A 109 16.01 -1.46 -3.18
N ALA A 110 17.15 -1.43 -3.87
CA ALA A 110 17.90 -0.21 -4.16
C ALA A 110 18.07 0.65 -2.89
N ARG A 111 17.83 1.96 -2.98
CA ARG A 111 17.85 2.88 -1.82
C ARG A 111 16.45 3.26 -1.33
N THR A 112 15.41 2.48 -1.63
CA THR A 112 14.06 2.77 -1.13
C THR A 112 14.00 2.74 0.39
N ASP A 113 13.07 3.50 0.97
CA ASP A 113 12.78 3.50 2.40
C ASP A 113 11.43 2.87 2.75
N GLY A 114 10.63 2.51 1.75
CA GLY A 114 9.30 1.94 1.93
C GLY A 114 8.26 2.92 2.48
N LYS A 115 8.55 4.22 2.46
CA LYS A 115 7.74 5.30 3.08
C LYS A 115 6.95 6.12 2.07
N GLY A 116 6.63 5.53 0.92
CA GLY A 116 5.84 6.22 -0.10
C GLY A 116 4.49 6.66 0.43
N VAL A 117 3.77 5.74 1.10
CA VAL A 117 2.41 5.96 1.59
C VAL A 117 2.33 7.11 2.59
N ASP A 118 3.29 7.22 3.53
CA ASP A 118 3.31 8.33 4.50
C ASP A 118 3.45 9.71 3.83
N ARG A 119 4.21 9.78 2.73
CA ARG A 119 4.37 11.03 1.97
C ARG A 119 3.10 11.39 1.24
N GLU A 120 2.44 10.41 0.64
CA GLU A 120 1.13 10.60 0.02
C GLU A 120 0.08 11.01 1.08
N TRP A 121 0.08 10.38 2.25
CA TRP A 121 -0.76 10.78 3.38
C TRP A 121 -0.54 12.23 3.79
N SER A 122 0.71 12.71 3.82
CA SER A 122 0.97 14.13 4.11
C SER A 122 0.30 15.09 3.11
N HIS A 123 0.09 14.65 1.87
CA HIS A 123 -0.61 15.41 0.84
C HIS A 123 -2.14 15.33 0.95
N ILE A 124 -2.71 14.14 1.17
CA ILE A 124 -4.17 13.96 1.18
C ILE A 124 -4.81 14.27 2.54
N ASN A 125 -4.07 14.18 3.65
CA ASN A 125 -4.61 14.41 5.01
C ASN A 125 -5.32 15.76 5.18
N PRO A 126 -4.83 16.90 4.64
CA PRO A 126 -5.55 18.17 4.69
C PRO A 126 -6.96 18.13 4.07
N VAL A 127 -7.19 17.23 3.11
CA VAL A 127 -8.49 17.06 2.42
C VAL A 127 -9.50 16.30 3.30
N ALA A 128 -9.05 15.53 4.30
CA ALA A 128 -9.92 14.70 5.12
C ALA A 128 -11.02 15.47 5.86
N LEU A 129 -10.74 16.74 6.24
CA LEU A 129 -11.74 17.57 6.93
C LEU A 129 -12.78 18.14 5.97
N SER A 130 -12.38 18.54 4.75
CA SER A 130 -13.31 19.10 3.76
C SER A 130 -14.25 18.03 3.22
N THR A 131 -13.80 16.78 3.14
CA THR A 131 -14.62 15.69 2.61
C THR A 131 -15.50 14.99 3.65
N LYS A 132 -15.32 15.28 4.94
CA LYS A 132 -16.03 14.63 6.04
C LYS A 132 -17.56 14.72 5.97
N VAL A 133 -18.09 15.82 5.42
CA VAL A 133 -19.52 16.09 5.31
C VAL A 133 -20.09 15.80 3.92
N MET A 134 -19.25 15.34 2.98
CA MET A 134 -19.67 15.02 1.63
C MET A 134 -20.46 13.71 1.60
N GLY A 135 -21.39 13.60 0.64
CA GLY A 135 -22.04 12.33 0.34
C GLY A 135 -21.02 11.32 -0.23
N PRO A 136 -21.30 9.99 -0.19
CA PRO A 136 -20.32 8.96 -0.56
C PRO A 136 -19.68 9.15 -1.95
N GLY A 137 -20.48 9.46 -2.96
CA GLY A 137 -19.96 9.69 -4.32
C GLY A 137 -19.08 10.94 -4.43
N SER A 138 -19.51 12.06 -3.83
CA SER A 138 -18.73 13.30 -3.83
C SER A 138 -17.43 13.18 -3.03
N HIS A 139 -17.47 12.43 -1.92
CA HIS A 139 -16.30 12.09 -1.12
C HIS A 139 -15.28 11.31 -1.95
N HIS A 140 -15.70 10.22 -2.61
CA HIS A 140 -14.82 9.40 -3.45
C HIS A 140 -14.27 10.20 -4.63
N GLY A 141 -15.12 10.93 -5.37
CA GLY A 141 -14.69 11.75 -6.50
C GLY A 141 -13.69 12.84 -6.11
N THR A 142 -13.89 13.50 -4.98
CA THR A 142 -12.95 14.52 -4.49
C THR A 142 -11.59 13.91 -4.15
N LEU A 143 -11.57 12.76 -3.48
CA LEU A 143 -10.30 12.07 -3.18
C LEU A 143 -9.59 11.60 -4.45
N ASP A 144 -10.34 11.05 -5.42
CA ASP A 144 -9.81 10.63 -6.72
C ASP A 144 -9.20 11.80 -7.48
N ASP A 145 -9.82 12.98 -7.46
CA ASP A 145 -9.27 14.21 -8.08
C ASP A 145 -7.94 14.62 -7.45
N HIS A 146 -7.85 14.57 -6.12
CA HIS A 146 -6.61 14.89 -5.40
C HIS A 146 -5.50 13.86 -5.68
N TRP A 147 -5.80 12.57 -5.69
CA TRP A 147 -4.83 11.53 -6.07
C TRP A 147 -4.43 11.60 -7.54
N GLY A 148 -5.35 11.98 -8.42
CA GLY A 148 -5.06 12.27 -9.83
C GLY A 148 -4.07 13.42 -9.98
N ALA A 149 -4.29 14.52 -9.25
CA ALA A 149 -3.35 15.65 -9.21
C ALA A 149 -2.00 15.22 -8.63
N TRP A 150 -1.96 14.48 -7.52
CA TRP A 150 -0.74 13.92 -6.95
C TRP A 150 0.05 13.12 -7.98
N ASN A 151 -0.59 12.17 -8.66
CA ASN A 151 0.03 11.36 -9.71
C ASN A 151 0.55 12.23 -10.86
N TRP A 152 -0.21 13.22 -11.32
CA TRP A 152 0.24 14.15 -12.35
C TRP A 152 1.51 14.90 -11.94
N TRP A 153 1.52 15.49 -10.73
CA TRP A 153 2.71 16.15 -10.17
C TRP A 153 3.92 15.22 -10.09
N LYS A 154 3.70 13.96 -9.67
CA LYS A 154 4.76 12.96 -9.63
C LYS A 154 5.34 12.67 -11.01
N VAL A 155 4.50 12.56 -12.04
CA VAL A 155 4.94 12.29 -13.42
C VAL A 155 5.67 13.48 -14.02
N VAL A 156 5.14 14.70 -13.92
CA VAL A 156 5.75 15.88 -14.56
C VAL A 156 7.03 16.35 -13.86
N LEU A 157 7.19 16.05 -12.57
CA LEU A 157 8.41 16.36 -11.80
C LEU A 157 9.41 15.21 -11.75
N MET A 158 9.05 14.00 -12.20
CA MET A 158 10.04 12.96 -12.46
C MET A 158 10.85 13.39 -13.68
N GLY A 159 11.96 14.07 -13.42
CA GLY A 159 12.87 14.53 -14.46
C GLY A 159 13.23 13.40 -15.41
N LEU A 160 13.06 13.66 -16.70
CA LEU A 160 13.87 13.02 -17.74
C LEU A 160 15.31 13.53 -17.63
#